data_AF-A0A357JEA0-F1
#
_entry.id   AF-A0A357JEA0-F1
#
_cell.length_a   1.000
_cell.length_b   1.000
_cell.length_c   1.000
_cell.angle_alpha   90.00
_cell.angle_beta   90.00
_cell.angle_gamma   90.00
#
_symmetry.space_group_name_H-M   'P 1'
#
loop_
_entity.id
_entity.type
_entity.pdbx_description
1 polymer ?
#
loop_
_entity_poly.entity_id
_entity_poly.type
_entity_poly.pdbx_seq_one_letter_code
_entity_poly.pdbx_strand_id
1 'polypeptide(L)' 'YSEFELEIKERNEELVKSKFNYLTIALANRGVGGDDSWGAPTHSKYCLKKNKLYSLKFKIFID' A
#
# COMPACT_ATOMS: atom_id res chain seq x y z
N TYR A 1 1.20 -6.44 10.52
CA TYR A 1 0.89 -5.16 11.19
C TYR A 1 -0.18 -4.47 10.39
N SER A 2 -1.07 -3.74 11.05
CA SER A 2 -1.98 -2.82 10.38
C SER A 2 -1.19 -1.69 9.73
N GLU A 3 -1.77 -1.03 8.72
CA GLU A 3 -1.17 0.15 8.09
C GLU A 3 -0.90 1.25 9.15
N PHE A 4 -1.83 1.44 10.09
CA PHE A 4 -1.69 2.40 11.17
C PHE A 4 -0.50 2.08 12.09
N GLU A 5 -0.29 0.81 12.45
CA GLU A 5 0.88 0.40 13.23
C GLU A 5 2.19 0.65 12.46
N LEU A 6 2.20 0.52 11.14
CA LEU A 6 3.39 0.80 10.33
C LEU A 6 3.63 2.32 10.18
N GLU A 7 2.59 3.13 10.13
CA GLU A 7 2.69 4.58 9.95
C GLU A 7 3.19 5.30 11.20
N ILE A 8 2.74 4.89 12.39
CA ILE A 8 3.11 5.59 13.64
C ILE A 8 4.46 5.17 14.22
N LYS A 9 5.07 4.10 13.72
CA LYS A 9 6.33 3.56 14.26
C LYS A 9 7.49 4.05 13.43
N GLU A 10 8.39 4.78 14.07
CA GLU A 10 9.58 5.34 13.41
C GLU A 10 10.71 4.31 13.26
N ARG A 11 10.64 3.19 13.99
CA ARG A 11 11.65 2.15 14.02
C ARG A 11 11.03 0.76 14.07
N ASN A 12 11.67 -0.20 13.39
CA ASN A 12 11.18 -1.56 13.30
C ASN A 12 11.14 -2.28 14.65
N GLU A 13 12.04 -1.95 15.58
CA GLU A 13 12.11 -2.58 16.90
C GLU A 13 10.90 -2.23 17.79
N GLU A 14 10.17 -1.16 17.46
CA GLU A 14 8.98 -0.73 18.20
C GLU A 14 7.73 -1.54 17.83
N LEU A 15 7.82 -2.39 16.80
CA LEU A 15 6.74 -3.24 16.32
C LEU A 15 6.63 -4.51 17.17
N VAL A 16 5.62 -4.55 18.05
CA VAL A 16 5.31 -5.73 18.87
C VAL A 16 4.66 -6.82 18.04
N LYS A 17 5.00 -8.10 18.27
CA LYS A 17 4.41 -9.24 17.56
C LYS A 17 2.88 -9.12 17.48
N SER A 18 2.36 -9.03 16.25
CA SER A 18 0.93 -8.85 16.04
C SER A 18 0.13 -10.10 16.39
N LYS A 19 -1.07 -9.91 16.93
CA LYS A 19 -2.04 -10.97 17.24
C LYS A 19 -2.97 -11.28 16.06
N PHE A 20 -2.94 -10.47 15.01
CA PHE A 20 -3.83 -10.57 13.87
C PHE A 20 -3.03 -10.68 12.57
N ASN A 21 -3.65 -11.31 11.57
CA ASN A 21 -3.20 -11.25 10.19
C ASN A 21 -3.92 -10.09 9.50
N TYR A 22 -3.16 -9.23 8.83
CA TYR A 22 -3.70 -8.11 8.07
C TYR A 22 -3.56 -8.42 6.59
N LEU A 23 -4.65 -8.32 5.85
CA LEU A 23 -4.72 -8.59 4.42
C LEU A 23 -5.24 -7.34 3.70
N THR A 24 -4.43 -6.79 2.81
CA THR A 24 -4.82 -5.69 1.92
C THR A 24 -5.09 -6.24 0.53
N ILE A 25 -6.30 -6.04 0.02
CA ILE A 25 -6.71 -6.43 -1.34
C ILE A 25 -6.97 -5.17 -2.13
N ALA A 26 -6.03 -4.84 -3.02
CA ALA A 26 -6.09 -3.63 -3.85
C ALA A 26 -6.06 -4.03 -5.33
N LEU A 27 -6.86 -3.34 -6.16
CA LEU A 27 -6.81 -3.51 -7.60
C LEU A 27 -5.46 -3.09 -8.17
N ALA A 28 -4.97 -1.96 -7.67
CA ALA A 28 -3.73 -1.32 -8.08
C ALA A 28 -3.33 -0.30 -7.01
N ASN A 29 -2.03 -0.07 -6.88
CA ASN A 29 -1.44 0.99 -6.10
C ASN A 29 -0.63 1.91 -7.02
N ARG A 30 -0.45 3.17 -6.63
CA ARG A 30 0.49 4.07 -7.32
C ARG A 30 1.92 3.54 -7.13
N GLY A 31 2.77 3.75 -8.12
CA GLY A 31 4.21 3.48 -7.98
C GLY A 31 4.86 4.31 -6.87
N VAL A 32 5.89 3.76 -6.23
CA VAL A 32 6.59 4.39 -5.10
C VAL A 32 7.36 5.64 -5.52
N GLY A 33 7.99 5.61 -6.71
CA GLY A 33 8.91 6.68 -7.15
C GLY A 33 10.34 6.37 -6.69
N GLY A 34 11.13 7.42 -6.40
CA GLY A 34 12.50 7.27 -5.90
C GLY A 34 13.60 7.77 -6.84
N ASP A 35 13.25 8.52 -7.89
CA ASP A 35 14.24 9.25 -8.70
C ASP A 35 15.04 10.22 -7.81
N ASP A 36 14.36 10.82 -6.83
CA ASP A 36 14.93 11.37 -5.61
C ASP A 36 13.97 11.15 -4.42
N SER A 37 14.43 11.47 -3.20
CA SER A 37 13.62 11.37 -1.97
C SER A 37 13.21 12.74 -1.42
N TRP A 38 13.22 13.80 -2.24
CA TRP A 38 12.97 15.17 -1.79
C TRP A 38 12.11 16.02 -2.74
N GLY A 39 11.50 15.43 -3.76
CA GLY A 39 10.46 16.13 -4.54
C GLY A 39 10.08 15.52 -5.89
N ALA A 40 10.86 14.59 -6.43
CA ALA A 40 10.53 13.96 -7.71
C ALA A 40 9.21 13.18 -7.60
N PRO A 41 8.22 13.43 -8.48
CA PRO A 41 6.98 12.68 -8.49
C PRO A 41 7.20 11.27 -9.07
N THR A 42 6.36 10.32 -8.66
CA THR A 42 6.26 9.04 -9.37
C THR A 42 5.99 9.27 -10.86
N HIS A 43 6.75 8.62 -11.73
CA HIS A 43 6.54 8.71 -13.17
C HIS A 43 5.08 8.38 -13.55
N SER A 44 4.46 9.22 -14.38
CA SER A 44 3.01 9.23 -14.67
C SER A 44 2.42 7.88 -15.13
N LYS A 45 3.17 7.07 -15.88
CA LYS A 45 2.80 5.71 -16.30
C LYS A 45 2.50 4.74 -15.12
N TYR A 46 3.02 5.02 -13.93
CA TYR A 46 2.77 4.26 -12.69
C TYR A 46 1.75 4.96 -11.76
N CYS A 47 1.11 6.03 -12.21
CA CYS A 47 0.03 6.70 -11.48
C CYS A 47 -1.34 6.20 -11.94
N LEU A 48 -2.27 6.08 -10.99
CA LEU A 48 -3.67 5.82 -11.32
C LEU A 48 -4.26 7.05 -12.03
N LYS A 49 -4.76 6.84 -13.25
CA LYS A 49 -5.36 7.90 -14.07
C LYS A 49 -6.74 8.31 -13.53
N LYS A 50 -6.92 9.60 -13.25
CA LYS A 50 -8.20 10.20 -12.76
C LYS A 50 -9.39 9.91 -13.67
N ASN A 51 -9.18 9.88 -14.99
CA ASN A 51 -10.25 9.71 -15.99
C ASN A 51 -10.40 8.26 -16.45
N LYS A 52 -10.03 7.29 -15.61
CA LYS A 52 -10.16 5.87 -15.91
C LYS A 52 -11.03 5.21 -14.84
N LEU A 53 -12.01 4.42 -15.29
CA LEU A 53 -12.77 3.56 -14.40
C LEU A 53 -11.96 2.30 -14.10
N TYR A 54 -11.97 1.91 -12.82
CA TYR A 54 -11.26 0.78 -12.27
C TYR A 54 -12.27 -0.17 -11.63
N SER A 55 -12.13 -1.48 -11.86
CA SER A 55 -13.03 -2.48 -11.29
C SER A 55 -12.22 -3.68 -10.80
N LEU A 56 -12.49 -4.08 -9.56
CA LEU A 56 -11.93 -5.28 -8.94
C LEU A 56 -13.08 -6.23 -8.59
N LYS A 57 -12.91 -7.50 -8.92
CA LYS A 57 -13.74 -8.59 -8.42
C LYS A 57 -12.80 -9.62 -7.82
N PHE A 58 -13.07 -10.03 -6.59
CA PHE A 58 -12.30 -11.06 -5.90
C PHE A 58 -13.24 -11.98 -5.12
N LYS A 59 -12.77 -13.19 -4.82
CA LYS A 59 -13.47 -14.18 -4.00
C LYS A 59 -12.46 -14.78 -3.05
N ILE A 60 -12.80 -14.86 -1.77
CA ILE A 60 -11.99 -15.51 -0.74
C ILE A 60 -12.82 -16.62 -0.14
N PHE A 61 -12.16 -17.73 0.12
CA PHE A 61 -12.67 -18.82 0.92
C PHE A 61 -11.68 -19.04 2.06
N ILE A 62 -12.21 -19.36 3.22
CA ILE A 62 -11.46 -19.82 4.36
C ILE A 62 -12.14 -21.15 4.70
N ASP A 63 -11.35 -22.21 4.75
CA ASP A 63 -11.80 -23.57 5.09
C ASP A 63 -12.28 -23.66 6.55
#